data_AF-A0A550GIT9-F1
#
_entry.id   AF-A0A550GIT9-F1
#
_cell.length_a   1.000
_cell.length_b   1.000
_cell.length_c   1.000
_cell.angle_alpha   90.00
_cell.angle_beta   90.00
_cell.angle_gamma   90.00
#
_symmetry.space_group_name_H-M   'P 1'
#
loop_
_entity.id
_entity.type
_entity.pdbx_description
1 polymer ?
#
loop_
_entity_poly.entity_id
_entity_poly.type
_entity_poly.pdbx_seq_one_letter_code
_entity_poly.pdbx_strand_id
1 'polypeptide(L)' 'EGFGSGTDYRVYDRGDYGKDTASYMVLSIQEGKPLPVDDLTKVLRHCQSQKKELVLAVINRRGEIVYYSVSQLTFP' A
#
# COMPACT_ATOMS: atom_id res chain seq x y z
N GLU A 1 11.50 -1.99 6.62
CA GLU A 1 10.91 -1.07 7.60
C GLU A 1 10.07 0.00 6.89
N GLY A 2 8.81 0.18 7.31
CA GLY A 2 7.93 1.25 6.83
C GLY A 2 8.19 2.54 7.60
N PHE A 3 8.94 3.48 7.00
CA PHE A 3 9.24 4.75 7.62
C PHE A 3 8.01 5.68 7.59
N GLY A 4 7.19 5.63 8.65
CA GLY A 4 6.53 6.80 9.25
C GLY A 4 5.46 7.56 8.45
N SER A 5 4.98 7.06 7.31
CA SER A 5 4.06 7.82 6.43
C SER A 5 2.70 7.18 6.17
N GLY A 6 2.31 6.20 6.98
CA GLY A 6 1.00 5.54 6.86
C GLY A 6 1.00 4.30 5.97
N THR A 7 2.15 3.69 5.68
CA THR A 7 2.26 2.36 5.06
C THR A 7 3.16 1.47 5.89
N ASP A 8 2.80 0.20 6.03
CA ASP A 8 3.45 -0.74 6.94
C ASP A 8 4.74 -1.33 6.34
N TYR A 9 4.76 -1.58 5.03
CA TYR A 9 5.88 -2.24 4.37
C TYR A 9 6.25 -1.62 3.03
N ARG A 10 7.54 -1.77 2.69
CA ARG A 10 8.07 -1.56 1.34
C ARG A 10 8.43 -2.92 0.77
N VAL A 11 7.83 -3.28 -0.35
CA VAL A 11 8.01 -4.58 -0.99
C VAL A 11 8.81 -4.39 -2.27
N TYR A 12 9.81 -5.25 -2.41
CA TYR A 12 10.73 -5.29 -3.54
C TYR A 12 10.37 -6.48 -4.40
N ASP A 13 10.60 -6.34 -5.71
CA ASP A 13 10.55 -7.46 -6.60
C ASP A 13 11.64 -8.49 -6.24
N ARG A 14 11.42 -9.73 -6.68
CA ARG A 14 12.27 -10.85 -6.31
C ARG A 14 13.68 -10.64 -6.87
N GLY A 15 14.64 -10.37 -5.98
CA GLY A 15 16.06 -10.22 -6.33
C GLY A 15 16.58 -8.78 -6.22
N ASP A 16 15.69 -7.81 -5.99
CA ASP A 16 16.02 -6.37 -6.05
C ASP A 16 16.28 -5.76 -4.67
N TYR A 17 16.05 -6.51 -3.59
CA TYR A 17 16.34 -6.06 -2.23
C TYR A 17 17.82 -5.67 -2.07
N GLY A 18 18.06 -4.41 -1.74
CA GLY A 18 19.40 -3.84 -1.57
C GLY A 18 20.12 -3.46 -2.87
N LYS A 19 19.50 -3.67 -4.03
CA LYS A 19 20.03 -3.30 -5.35
C LYS A 19 19.23 -2.18 -6.00
N ASP A 20 17.91 -2.25 -5.87
CA ASP A 20 16.98 -1.25 -6.39
C ASP A 20 16.06 -0.74 -5.27
N THR A 21 15.27 0.29 -5.58
CA THR A 21 14.25 0.87 -4.73
C THR A 21 12.97 0.02 -4.76
N ALA A 22 12.30 -0.14 -3.62
CA ALA A 22 11.07 -0.93 -3.51
C ALA A 22 10.01 -0.48 -4.52
N SER A 23 9.41 -1.39 -5.27
CA SER A 23 8.38 -1.06 -6.28
C SER A 23 7.02 -0.75 -5.64
N TYR A 24 6.73 -1.36 -4.49
CA TYR A 24 5.42 -1.28 -3.83
C TYR A 24 5.52 -0.78 -2.39
N MET A 25 4.50 -0.03 -1.97
CA MET A 25 4.20 0.26 -0.58
C MET A 25 2.91 -0.45 -0.19
N VAL A 26 2.93 -1.17 0.93
CA VAL A 26 1.80 -1.98 1.40
C VAL A 26 1.20 -1.33 2.63
N LEU A 27 -0.12 -1.13 2.60
CA LEU A 27 -0.94 -0.76 3.74
C LEU A 27 -1.80 -1.96 4.17
N SER A 28 -1.61 -2.42 5.40
CA SER A 28 -2.38 -3.49 6.01
C SER A 28 -3.66 -2.95 6.64
N ILE A 29 -4.80 -3.56 6.28
CA ILE A 29 -6.11 -3.20 6.81
C ILE A 29 -6.80 -4.43 7.36
N GLN A 30 -7.54 -4.28 8.45
CA GLN A 30 -8.32 -5.36 9.03
C GLN A 30 -9.76 -5.28 8.53
N GLU A 31 -10.28 -6.39 8.03
CA GLU A 31 -11.67 -6.50 7.61
C GLU A 31 -12.63 -6.13 8.75
N GLY A 32 -13.62 -5.28 8.44
CA GLY A 32 -14.59 -4.78 9.40
C GLY A 32 -14.12 -3.58 10.22
N LYS A 33 -12.89 -3.09 10.05
CA LYS A 33 -12.48 -1.77 10.55
C LYS A 33 -12.70 -0.71 9.47
N PRO A 34 -13.40 0.40 9.77
CA PRO A 34 -13.58 1.47 8.80
C PRO A 34 -12.25 2.15 8.49
N LEU A 35 -11.98 2.35 7.19
CA LEU A 35 -10.86 3.16 6.69
C LEU A 35 -11.44 4.42 6.03
N PRO A 36 -11.24 5.62 6.60
CA PRO A 36 -11.67 6.85 5.96
C PRO A 36 -11.01 7.04 4.59
N VAL A 37 -11.81 7.43 3.59
CA VAL A 37 -11.33 7.63 2.21
C VAL A 37 -10.27 8.74 2.14
N ASP A 38 -10.40 9.77 2.98
CA ASP A 38 -9.42 10.86 3.06
C ASP A 38 -8.03 10.34 3.50
N ASP A 39 -7.99 9.42 4.46
CA ASP A 39 -6.73 8.82 4.91
C ASP A 39 -6.13 7.91 3.83
N LEU A 40 -6.96 7.10 3.16
CA LEU A 40 -6.53 6.32 2.00
C LEU A 40 -5.97 7.22 0.89
N THR A 41 -6.59 8.38 0.65
CA THR A 41 -6.16 9.34 -0.36
C THR A 41 -4.82 9.97 0.00
N LYS A 42 -4.59 10.32 1.28
CA LYS A 42 -3.30 10.83 1.76
C LYS A 42 -2.19 9.81 1.56
N VAL A 43 -2.43 8.55 1.93
CA VAL A 43 -1.47 7.45 1.74
C VAL A 43 -1.19 7.23 0.25
N LEU A 44 -2.22 7.22 -0.60
CA LEU A 44 -2.07 7.07 -2.05
C LEU A 44 -1.21 8.19 -2.65
N ARG A 45 -1.50 9.45 -2.32
CA ARG A 45 -0.71 10.60 -2.79
C ARG A 45 0.73 10.53 -2.32
N HIS A 46 0.96 10.10 -1.07
CA HIS A 46 2.31 9.90 -0.55
C HIS A 46 3.08 8.84 -1.36
N CYS A 47 2.46 7.67 -1.63
CA CYS A 47 3.08 6.60 -2.42
C CYS A 47 3.40 7.07 -3.85
N GLN A 48 2.45 7.76 -4.49
CA GLN A 48 2.63 8.29 -5.84
C GLN A 48 3.73 9.35 -5.92
N SER A 49 3.91 10.18 -4.87
CA SER A 49 5.01 11.15 -4.82
C SER A 49 6.40 10.50 -4.81
N GLN A 50 6.49 9.25 -4.33
CA GLN A 50 7.69 8.43 -4.35
C GLN A 50 7.79 7.54 -5.61
N LYS A 51 6.87 7.72 -6.57
CA LYS A 51 6.73 6.90 -7.78
C LYS A 51 6.54 5.41 -7.45
N LYS A 52 5.90 5.09 -6.32
CA LYS A 52 5.63 3.73 -5.86
C LYS A 52 4.15 3.41 -5.98
N GLU A 53 3.84 2.14 -6.18
CA GLU A 53 2.48 1.65 -6.21
C GLU A 53 1.96 1.35 -4.81
N LEU A 54 0.71 1.72 -4.52
CA LEU A 54 0.04 1.38 -3.28
C LEU A 54 -0.72 0.06 -3.42
N VAL A 55 -0.43 -0.87 -2.52
CA VAL A 55 -1.15 -2.14 -2.38
C VAL A 55 -1.82 -2.20 -1.02
N LEU A 56 -3.11 -2.53 -0.99
CA LEU A 56 -3.84 -2.83 0.24
C LEU A 56 -3.75 -4.32 0.54
N ALA A 57 -3.29 -4.67 1.73
CA ALA A 57 -3.32 -6.02 2.26
C ALA A 57 -4.49 -6.14 3.25
N VAL A 58 -5.62 -6.68 2.81
CA VAL A 58 -6.83 -6.83 3.61
C VAL A 58 -6.80 -8.16 4.33
N ILE A 59 -6.69 -8.11 5.66
CA ILE A 59 -6.65 -9.29 6.52
C ILE A 59 -8.09 -9.59 6.98
N ASN A 60 -8.59 -10.75 6.59
CA ASN A 60 -9.92 -11.20 6.99
C ASN A 60 -9.93 -11.74 8.43
N ARG A 61 -11.13 -12.01 8.97
CA ARG A 61 -11.28 -12.53 10.34
C ARG A 61 -10.65 -13.90 10.59
N ARG A 62 -10.35 -14.67 9.54
CA ARG A 62 -9.72 -16.00 9.59
C ARG A 62 -8.19 -15.95 9.40
N GLY A 63 -7.63 -14.75 9.18
CA GLY A 63 -6.20 -14.54 8.94
C GLY A 63 -5.77 -14.71 7.48
N GLU A 64 -6.70 -14.91 6.55
CA GLU A 64 -6.40 -14.90 5.12
C GLU A 64 -6.22 -13.46 4.64
N ILE A 65 -5.33 -13.26 3.67
CA ILE A 65 -4.96 -11.93 3.16
C ILE A 65 -5.35 -11.81 1.69
N VAL A 66 -6.05 -10.73 1.35
CA VAL A 66 -6.38 -10.36 -0.03
C VAL A 66 -5.67 -9.07 -0.40
N TYR A 67 -5.01 -9.05 -1.56
CA TYR A 67 -4.24 -7.90 -2.02
C TYR A 67 -5.00 -7.14 -3.12
N TYR A 68 -5.09 -5.81 -2.98
CA TYR A 68 -5.67 -4.92 -4.00
C TYR A 68 -4.68 -3.85 -4.41
N SER A 69 -4.54 -3.61 -5.71
CA SER A 69 -3.84 -2.41 -6.21
C SER A 69 -4.79 -1.22 -6.18
N VAL A 70 -4.27 -0.07 -5.75
CA VAL A 70 -5.04 1.19 -5.67
C VAL A 70 -4.34 2.24 -6.50
N SER A 71 -5.10 2.88 -7.39
CA SER A 71 -4.62 3.96 -8.24
C SER A 71 -5.66 5.07 -8.37
N GLN A 72 -5.20 6.27 -8.71
CA GLN A 72 -6.09 7.37 -9.04
C GLN A 72 -6.68 7.11 -10.43
N LEU A 73 -8.00 6.99 -10.51
CA LEU A 73 -8.72 6.94 -11.79
C LEU A 73 -8.91 8.37 -12.31
N THR A 74 -8.40 8.65 -13.51
CA THR A 74 -8.63 9.91 -14.22
C THR A 74 -9.59 9.64 -15.36
N PHE A 75 -10.68 10.40 -15.43
CA PHE A 75 -11.60 10.36 -16.56
C PHE A 75 -11.15 11.36 -17.64
N PRO A 76 -11.28 11.01 -18.93
CA PRO A 76 -11.01 11.93 -20.04
C PRO A 76 -12.00 13.11 -20.08
#